data_AF-A0A2N5Z7E1-F1
#
_entry.id   AF-A0A2N5Z7E1-F1
#
_cell.length_a   1.000
_cell.length_b   1.000
_cell.length_c   1.000
_cell.angle_alpha   90.00
_cell.angle_beta   90.00
_cell.angle_gamma   90.00
#
_symmetry.space_group_name_H-M   'P 1'
#
loop_
_entity.id
_entity.type
_entity.pdbx_description
1 polymer ?
#
loop_
_entity_poly.entity_id
_entity_poly.type
_entity_poly.pdbx_seq_one_letter_code
_entity_poly.pdbx_strand_id
1 'polypeptide(L)' 'MTKLPFRTVERLSKYRRMLRQYEFLEEPHIFSHDLARIMQITPEQVRRDLMLIGVKGNDIRGYNVN' A
#
# COMPACT_ATOMS: atom_id res chain seq x y z
N MET A 1 -14.57 -4.64 16.19
CA MET A 1 -13.30 -4.86 15.48
C MET A 1 -13.60 -5.31 14.06
N THR A 2 -13.25 -4.52 13.06
CA THR A 2 -13.47 -4.87 11.64
C THR A 2 -12.55 -6.03 11.29
N LYS A 3 -13.13 -7.19 10.99
CA LYS A 3 -12.34 -8.38 10.65
C LYS A 3 -11.76 -8.18 9.24
N LEU A 4 -10.44 -8.05 9.13
CA LEU A 4 -9.78 -7.93 7.82
C LEU A 4 -9.99 -9.22 7.01
N PRO A 5 -10.35 -9.13 5.73
CA PRO A 5 -10.41 -10.30 4.87
C PRO A 5 -9.05 -11.00 4.79
N PHE A 6 -9.03 -12.33 4.77
CA PHE A 6 -7.80 -13.11 4.69
C PHE A 6 -6.90 -12.70 3.52
N ARG A 7 -7.50 -12.50 2.33
CA ARG A 7 -6.77 -12.04 1.13
C ARG A 7 -6.17 -10.64 1.30
N THR A 8 -6.79 -9.76 2.10
CA THR A 8 -6.22 -8.44 2.41
C THR A 8 -4.98 -8.61 3.28
N VAL A 9 -5.00 -9.47 4.30
CA VAL A 9 -3.82 -9.75 5.15
C VAL A 9 -2.65 -10.31 4.32
N GLU A 10 -2.94 -11.21 3.38
CA GLU A 10 -1.95 -11.74 2.45
C GLU A 10 -1.32 -10.62 1.58
N ARG A 11 -2.15 -9.74 1.00
CA ARG A 11 -1.66 -8.62 0.18
C ARG A 11 -0.86 -7.62 0.99
N LEU A 12 -1.30 -7.25 2.20
CA LEU A 12 -0.55 -6.36 3.09
C LEU A 12 0.83 -6.93 3.42
N SER A 13 0.93 -8.25 3.62
CA SER A 13 2.22 -8.92 3.82
C SER A 13 3.12 -8.82 2.58
N LYS A 14 2.56 -8.90 1.37
CA LYS A 14 3.30 -8.69 0.13
C LYS A 14 3.71 -7.23 -0.06
N TYR A 15 2.82 -6.26 0.20
CA TYR A 15 3.15 -4.83 0.16
C TYR A 15 4.34 -4.54 1.07
N ARG A 16 4.31 -5.00 2.32
CA ARG A 16 5.42 -4.78 3.27
C ARG A 16 6.76 -5.31 2.74
N ARG A 17 6.80 -6.53 2.19
CA ARG A 17 8.04 -7.10 1.64
C ARG A 17 8.59 -6.29 0.48
N MET A 18 7.71 -5.80 -0.39
CA MET A 18 8.10 -4.99 -1.53
C MET A 18 8.58 -3.61 -1.08
N LEU A 19 7.83 -2.96 -0.19
CA LEU A 19 8.08 -1.61 0.28
C LEU A 19 9.33 -1.47 1.16
N ARG A 20 9.86 -2.58 1.69
CA ARG A 20 11.18 -2.63 2.36
C ARG A 20 12.30 -2.03 1.52
N GLN A 21 12.20 -2.05 0.19
CA GLN A 21 13.24 -1.47 -0.67
C GLN A 21 13.37 0.06 -0.51
N TYR A 22 12.38 0.73 0.08
CA TYR A 22 12.38 2.17 0.33
C TYR A 22 12.92 2.56 1.72
N GLU A 23 13.29 1.59 2.57
CA GLU A 23 13.64 1.79 4.00
C GLU A 23 14.77 2.80 4.25
N PHE A 24 15.65 3.03 3.28
CA PHE A 24 16.80 3.94 3.41
C PHE A 24 16.64 5.24 2.61
N LEU A 25 15.46 5.49 2.04
CA LEU A 25 15.16 6.72 1.32
C LEU A 25 14.61 7.78 2.29
N GLU A 26 14.96 9.03 2.04
CA GLU A 26 14.36 10.16 2.75
C GLU A 26 12.98 10.47 2.15
N GLU A 27 11.95 10.42 3.00
CA GLU A 27 10.54 10.67 2.63
C GLU A 27 10.05 9.95 1.35
N PRO A 28 10.20 8.62 1.23
CA PRO A 28 9.73 7.88 0.07
C PRO A 28 8.21 7.88 0.03
N HIS A 29 7.70 8.16 -1.15
CA HIS A 29 6.27 8.03 -1.43
C HIS A 29 6.02 7.12 -2.62
N ILE A 30 4.88 6.44 -2.61
CA ILE A 30 4.43 5.61 -3.74
C ILE A 30 2.96 5.87 -4.05
N PHE A 31 2.62 6.03 -5.31
CA PHE A 31 1.22 6.13 -5.72
C PHE A 31 0.54 4.75 -5.74
N SER A 32 -0.78 4.74 -5.52
CA SER A 32 -1.56 3.50 -5.60
C SER A 32 -1.45 2.80 -6.96
N HIS A 33 -1.27 3.57 -8.05
CA HIS A 33 -1.17 3.00 -9.39
C HIS A 33 0.19 2.33 -9.66
N ASP A 34 1.27 2.82 -9.05
CA ASP A 34 2.58 2.17 -9.15
C ASP A 34 2.62 0.91 -8.28
N LEU A 35 2.12 0.99 -7.04
CA LEU A 35 1.98 -0.17 -6.17
C LEU A 35 1.11 -1.25 -6.82
N ALA A 36 0.00 -0.87 -7.45
CA ALA A 36 -0.88 -1.77 -8.17
C ALA A 36 -0.19 -2.46 -9.35
N ARG A 37 0.61 -1.71 -10.13
CA ARG A 37 1.38 -2.25 -11.26
C ARG A 37 2.36 -3.33 -10.80
N ILE A 38 3.10 -3.07 -9.72
CA ILE A 38 4.07 -4.03 -9.16
C ILE A 38 3.35 -5.28 -8.63
N MET A 39 2.18 -5.07 -8.02
CA MET A 39 1.40 -6.12 -7.36
C MET A 39 0.45 -6.86 -8.30
N GLN A 40 0.36 -6.45 -9.57
CA GLN A 40 -0.57 -6.99 -10.58
C GLN A 40 -2.03 -7.00 -10.12
N ILE A 41 -2.46 -5.90 -9.50
CA ILE A 41 -3.84 -5.66 -9.04
C ILE A 41 -4.31 -4.29 -9.53
N THR A 42 -5.52 -3.87 -9.14
CA THR A 42 -6.03 -2.55 -9.49
C THR A 42 -5.63 -1.49 -8.45
N PRO A 43 -5.43 -0.22 -8.85
CA PRO A 43 -5.20 0.89 -7.91
C PRO A 43 -6.32 1.02 -6.87
N GLU A 44 -7.56 0.73 -7.24
CA GLU A 44 -8.74 0.74 -6.35
C GLU A 44 -8.60 -0.30 -5.24
N GLN A 45 -8.04 -1.49 -5.55
CA GLN A 45 -7.80 -2.53 -4.56
C GLN A 45 -6.73 -2.11 -3.55
N VAL A 46 -5.66 -1.47 -4.02
CA VAL A 46 -4.61 -0.91 -3.14
C VAL A 46 -5.21 0.12 -2.18
N ARG A 47 -5.99 1.08 -2.71
CA ARG A 47 -6.64 2.12 -1.88
C ARG A 47 -7.54 1.49 -0.82
N ARG A 48 -8.38 0.51 -1.19
CA ARG A 48 -9.26 -0.20 -0.25
C ARG A 48 -8.48 -0.92 0.84
N ASP A 49 -7.42 -1.63 0.48
CA ASP A 49 -6.60 -2.37 1.46
C ASP A 49 -5.93 -1.44 2.47
N LEU A 50 -5.38 -0.31 2.00
CA LEU A 50 -4.74 0.68 2.85
C LEU A 50 -5.76 1.43 3.73
N MET A 51 -6.91 1.81 3.18
CA MET A 51 -8.00 2.43 3.93
C MET A 51 -8.54 1.51 5.04
N LEU A 52 -8.60 0.19 4.81
CA LEU A 52 -9.05 -0.79 5.81
C LEU A 52 -8.16 -0.82 7.06
N ILE A 53 -6.89 -0.43 6.94
CA ILE A 53 -5.94 -0.34 8.06
C ILE A 53 -5.70 1.11 8.51
N GLY A 54 -6.49 2.07 8.03
CA GLY A 54 -6.42 3.48 8.41
C GLY A 54 -5.32 4.29 7.72
N VAL A 55 -4.63 3.71 6.74
CA VAL A 55 -3.60 4.41 5.97
C VAL A 55 -4.26 5.27 4.90
N LYS A 56 -3.99 6.58 4.94
CA LYS A 56 -4.48 7.57 3.98
C LYS A 56 -3.35 7.99 3.05
N GLY A 57 -3.67 8.09 1.76
CA GLY A 57 -2.78 8.64 0.75
C GLY A 57 -3.12 10.10 0.49
N ASN A 58 -2.18 10.80 -0.15
CA ASN A 58 -2.38 12.12 -0.71
C ASN A 58 -2.50 11.99 -2.24
N ASP A 59 -3.44 12.68 -2.88
CA ASP A 59 -3.63 12.57 -4.33
C ASP A 59 -2.44 13.11 -5.15
N ILE A 60 -1.67 14.03 -4.58
CA ILE A 60 -0.50 14.66 -5.19
C ILE A 60 0.79 13.90 -4.87
N ARG A 61 0.92 13.33 -3.67
CA ARG A 61 2.17 12.69 -3.20
C ARG A 61 2.11 11.17 -3.09
N GLY A 62 0.93 10.56 -3.09
CA GLY A 62 0.76 9.13 -2.82
C GLY A 62 0.82 8.80 -1.32
N TYR A 63 1.32 7.62 -1.00
CA TYR A 63 1.43 7.09 0.36
C TYR A 63 2.88 7.17 0.83
N ASN A 64 3.08 7.66 2.05
CA ASN A 64 4.39 7.59 2.71
C ASN A 64 4.75 6.12 2.99
N VAL A 65 5.98 5.75 2.70
CA VAL A 65 6.49 4.37 2.80
C VAL A 65 7.38 4.14 4.04
N ASN A 66 7.77 5.22 4.75
CA ASN A 66 8.55 5.15 5.99
C ASN A 66 7.69 4.91 7.23
#